data_AF-R2XTQ0-F1
#
_entry.id   AF-R2XTQ0-F1
#
_cell.length_a   1.000
_cell.length_b   1.000
_cell.length_c   1.000
_cell.angle_alpha   90.00
_cell.angle_beta   90.00
_cell.angle_gamma   90.00
#
_symmetry.space_group_name_H-M   'P 1'
#
loop_
_entity.id
_entity.type
_entity.pdbx_description
1 polymer ?
#
loop_
_entity_poly.entity_id
_entity_poly.type
_entity_poly.pdbx_seq_one_letter_code
_entity_poly.pdbx_strand_id
1 'polypeptide(L)'
;MNKFKLALFGYSGLLGLAVGVIVALFMGFAEIGHQLLWQKLPALIGNPRFYPLILCTIGGVAIGFFVKAFGRYPRTLQESFTEYHETQRIDYHDGKIVRNLLGSLIVLLFGASLGPEAALIAIIGGLVTYVADRRKIAESQRTDLIEFGIGTSLGVIFMTPLFGVGRSVERDDWQVVTESKLKKYVLYIFTTFTGFIGYLLAYGLFPNQEQVFAIRRLEGSFTWQGLLLVIPMIVLGALFGKFFLVLQDKSDQLNQRIRNPIPLAIFAGIVLGVLGMISPYFLFSGEHNLLSFTRQAETMSFLILLLIGFGKVGITMFCLACNWRGGTIFPMIFASIAVGLAFANLFPYSPGLLVAVFTASACAVILKQPLATACLFLLLFPVELFLWIWLAGYLGNLFLQRLPFFHEEQTINTFKLPELPKRTKAPKKKKEETSVAKRDVSELRKAAARKQAAATETQPKVAEPKKELLVRKDVQKDERKSRETPRTQASPRTRELTDAPRTRSSRHKRK
;
A
#
# COMPACT_ATOMS: atom_id res chain seq x y z
N MET A 1 20.92 26.52 15.10
CA MET A 1 19.66 25.87 14.65
C MET A 1 19.79 24.88 13.48
N ASN A 2 20.90 24.79 12.74
CA ASN A 2 20.97 23.95 11.51
C ASN A 2 21.52 22.52 11.68
N LYS A 3 22.43 22.25 12.63
CA LYS A 3 23.05 20.92 12.78
C LYS A 3 22.09 19.83 13.30
N PHE A 4 21.21 20.18 14.25
CA PHE A 4 20.25 19.24 14.83
C PHE A 4 19.17 18.81 13.83
N LYS A 5 18.74 19.72 12.94
CA LYS A 5 17.80 19.41 11.85
C LYS A 5 18.42 18.43 10.85
N LEU A 6 19.68 18.64 10.44
CA LEU A 6 20.35 17.76 9.48
C LEU A 6 20.62 16.35 10.05
N ALA A 7 21.02 16.26 11.31
CA ALA A 7 21.25 14.98 11.97
C ALA A 7 19.98 14.12 12.03
N LEU A 8 18.83 14.70 12.35
CA LEU A 8 17.53 14.00 12.37
C LEU A 8 17.16 13.44 10.99
N PHE A 9 17.30 14.24 9.93
CA PHE A 9 17.10 13.75 8.57
C PHE A 9 18.09 12.64 8.21
N GLY A 10 19.35 12.73 8.63
CA GLY A 10 20.34 11.68 8.42
C GLY A 10 19.96 10.36 9.10
N TYR A 11 19.52 10.40 10.37
CA TYR A 11 19.06 9.21 11.09
C TYR A 11 17.80 8.60 10.46
N SER A 12 16.81 9.43 10.13
CA SER A 12 15.59 9.01 9.43
C SER A 12 15.88 8.38 8.07
N GLY A 13 16.76 8.99 7.27
CA GLY A 13 17.15 8.46 5.97
C GLY A 13 17.89 7.13 6.06
N LEU A 14 18.83 7.01 7.01
CA LEU A 14 19.56 5.76 7.24
C LEU A 14 18.64 4.64 7.76
N LEU A 15 17.72 4.97 8.67
CA LEU A 15 16.69 4.05 9.15
C LEU A 15 15.85 3.55 7.97
N GLY A 16 15.35 4.46 7.14
CA GLY A 16 14.56 4.12 5.95
C GLY A 16 15.31 3.15 5.05
N LEU A 17 16.52 3.53 4.61
CA LEU A 17 17.37 2.67 3.78
C LEU A 17 17.56 1.28 4.39
N ALA A 18 17.90 1.20 5.67
CA ALA A 18 18.11 -0.08 6.36
C ALA A 18 16.82 -0.93 6.39
N VAL A 19 15.68 -0.32 6.71
CA VAL A 19 14.37 -1.00 6.70
C VAL A 19 14.05 -1.53 5.30
N GLY A 20 14.23 -0.72 4.26
CA GLY A 20 14.03 -1.12 2.87
C GLY A 20 14.85 -2.35 2.47
N VAL A 21 16.15 -2.33 2.81
CA VAL A 21 17.06 -3.46 2.57
C VAL A 21 16.62 -4.71 3.34
N ILE A 22 16.23 -4.57 4.61
CA ILE A 22 15.76 -5.72 5.42
C ILE A 22 14.50 -6.33 4.80
N VAL A 23 13.53 -5.51 4.39
CA VAL A 23 12.32 -6.00 3.71
C VAL A 23 12.67 -6.72 2.41
N ALA A 24 13.52 -6.12 1.57
CA ALA A 24 13.95 -6.73 0.31
C ALA A 24 14.68 -8.08 0.52
N LEU A 25 15.58 -8.15 1.49
CA LEU A 25 16.29 -9.39 1.83
C LEU A 25 15.32 -10.47 2.33
N PHE A 26 14.42 -10.11 3.25
CA PHE A 26 13.44 -11.06 3.78
C PHE A 26 12.53 -11.61 2.68
N MET A 27 11.95 -10.73 1.86
CA MET A 27 11.10 -11.12 0.73
C MET A 27 11.89 -11.94 -0.30
N GLY A 28 13.12 -11.55 -0.61
CA GLY A 28 13.99 -12.27 -1.53
C GLY A 28 14.33 -13.69 -1.07
N PHE A 29 14.60 -13.89 0.22
CA PHE A 29 14.81 -15.23 0.78
C PHE A 29 13.54 -16.07 0.76
N ALA A 30 12.38 -15.49 1.09
CA ALA A 30 11.10 -16.18 1.00
C ALA A 30 10.81 -16.61 -0.44
N GLU A 31 11.09 -15.76 -1.43
CA GLU A 31 10.88 -16.05 -2.85
C GLU A 31 11.85 -17.11 -3.38
N ILE A 32 13.15 -17.06 -3.03
CA ILE A 32 14.09 -18.13 -3.38
C ILE A 32 13.59 -19.48 -2.87
N GLY A 33 13.15 -19.53 -1.62
CA GLY A 33 12.64 -20.76 -1.05
C GLY A 33 11.31 -21.20 -1.67
N HIS A 34 10.44 -20.26 -2.04
CA HIS A 34 9.24 -20.55 -2.82
C HIS A 34 9.59 -21.19 -4.17
N GLN A 35 10.46 -20.58 -4.98
CA GLN A 35 10.91 -21.13 -6.26
C GLN A 35 11.58 -22.50 -6.10
N LEU A 36 12.40 -22.68 -5.07
CA LEU A 36 13.06 -23.96 -4.81
C LEU A 36 12.05 -25.05 -4.46
N LEU A 37 11.20 -24.81 -3.46
CA LEU A 37 10.31 -25.82 -2.91
C LEU A 37 9.04 -26.03 -3.73
N TRP A 38 8.50 -25.03 -4.40
CA TRP A 38 7.19 -25.11 -5.06
C TRP A 38 7.25 -25.13 -6.59
N GLN A 39 8.41 -24.82 -7.19
CA GLN A 39 8.58 -24.84 -8.65
C GLN A 39 9.66 -25.83 -9.08
N LYS A 40 10.90 -25.67 -8.62
CA LYS A 40 12.04 -26.50 -9.06
C LYS A 40 11.96 -27.93 -8.55
N LEU A 41 11.75 -28.12 -7.24
CA LEU A 41 11.70 -29.45 -6.64
C LEU A 41 10.57 -30.32 -7.21
N PRO A 42 9.30 -29.87 -7.30
CA PRO A 42 8.24 -30.68 -7.91
C PRO A 42 8.50 -30.95 -9.40
N ALA A 43 9.07 -30.00 -10.14
CA ALA A 43 9.41 -30.21 -11.55
C ALA A 43 10.45 -31.33 -11.74
N LEU A 44 11.43 -31.45 -10.84
CA LEU A 44 12.45 -32.51 -10.88
C LEU A 44 11.88 -33.91 -10.64
N ILE A 45 10.79 -34.03 -9.89
CA ILE A 45 10.15 -35.31 -9.54
C ILE A 45 8.86 -35.58 -10.34
N GLY A 46 8.62 -34.81 -11.41
CA GLY A 46 7.49 -35.04 -12.33
C GLY A 46 6.15 -34.43 -11.91
N ASN A 47 6.15 -33.36 -11.11
CA ASN A 47 4.96 -32.62 -10.63
C ASN A 47 3.85 -33.50 -10.02
N PRO A 48 4.16 -34.25 -8.93
CA PRO A 48 3.19 -35.16 -8.34
C PRO A 48 1.98 -34.39 -7.79
N ARG A 49 0.77 -34.88 -8.07
CA ARG A 49 -0.48 -34.25 -7.63
C ARG A 49 -0.57 -34.08 -6.10
N PHE A 50 0.01 -35.02 -5.35
CA PHE A 50 0.03 -35.01 -3.88
C PHE A 50 1.15 -34.14 -3.28
N TYR A 51 1.90 -33.40 -4.10
CA TYR A 51 3.04 -32.60 -3.64
C TYR A 51 2.66 -31.56 -2.57
N PRO A 52 1.58 -30.76 -2.71
CA PRO A 52 1.19 -29.81 -1.67
C PRO A 52 0.89 -30.50 -0.33
N LEU A 53 0.25 -31.69 -0.37
CA LEU A 53 -0.05 -32.47 0.82
C LEU A 53 1.22 -32.89 1.57
N ILE A 54 2.19 -33.43 0.86
CA ILE A 54 3.46 -33.88 1.44
C ILE A 54 4.19 -32.68 2.05
N LEU A 55 4.36 -31.61 1.27
CA LEU A 55 5.16 -30.46 1.67
C LEU A 55 4.53 -29.70 2.85
N CYS A 56 3.21 -29.46 2.82
CA CYS A 56 2.53 -28.82 3.95
C CYS A 56 2.52 -29.69 5.21
N THR A 57 2.44 -31.03 5.08
CA THR A 57 2.54 -31.94 6.23
C THR A 57 3.92 -31.88 6.87
N ILE A 58 4.99 -31.87 6.06
CA ILE A 58 6.37 -31.64 6.54
C ILE A 58 6.47 -30.28 7.25
N GLY A 59 5.86 -29.24 6.67
CA GLY A 59 5.76 -27.92 7.31
C GLY A 59 5.09 -27.97 8.67
N GLY A 60 3.98 -28.71 8.79
CA GLY A 60 3.27 -28.88 10.06
C GLY A 60 4.12 -29.58 11.13
N VAL A 61 4.90 -30.58 10.73
CA VAL A 61 5.88 -31.23 11.62
C VAL A 61 6.94 -30.21 12.06
N ALA A 62 7.56 -29.49 11.12
CA ALA A 62 8.60 -28.52 11.39
C ALA A 62 8.11 -27.39 12.33
N ILE A 63 6.94 -26.81 12.05
CA ILE A 63 6.31 -25.78 12.87
C ILE A 63 5.95 -26.33 14.26
N GLY A 64 5.37 -27.52 14.33
CA GLY A 64 5.03 -28.16 15.60
C GLY A 64 6.23 -28.30 16.53
N PHE A 65 7.35 -28.82 16.01
CA PHE A 65 8.60 -28.93 16.77
C PHE A 65 9.23 -27.57 17.07
N PHE A 66 9.21 -26.64 16.13
CA PHE A 66 9.72 -25.29 16.32
C PHE A 66 8.99 -24.57 17.46
N VAL A 67 7.66 -24.63 17.48
CA VAL A 67 6.84 -24.00 18.53
C VAL A 67 7.07 -24.67 19.88
N LYS A 68 7.23 -26.00 19.92
CA LYS A 68 7.57 -26.72 21.16
C LYS A 68 8.94 -26.31 21.72
N ALA A 69 9.92 -26.05 20.86
CA ALA A 69 11.29 -25.72 21.27
C ALA A 69 11.50 -24.22 21.59
N PHE A 70 10.97 -23.32 20.75
CA PHE A 70 11.28 -21.89 20.80
C PHE A 70 10.12 -21.01 21.27
N GLY A 71 8.93 -21.59 21.42
CA GLY A 71 7.69 -20.90 21.74
C GLY A 71 6.91 -20.44 20.51
N ARG A 72 5.85 -19.66 20.75
CA ARG A 72 4.89 -19.23 19.73
C ARG A 72 5.45 -18.09 18.86
N TYR A 73 6.41 -18.41 17.99
CA TYR A 73 6.99 -17.49 17.01
C TYR A 73 6.66 -17.91 15.57
N PRO A 74 6.51 -16.94 14.63
CA PRO A 74 6.58 -15.50 14.85
C PRO A 74 5.40 -14.99 15.69
N ARG A 75 5.55 -13.82 16.30
CA ARG A 75 4.41 -13.10 16.90
C ARG A 75 3.39 -12.80 15.83
N THR A 76 2.11 -12.77 16.20
CA THR A 76 1.06 -12.34 15.28
C THR A 76 1.11 -10.83 15.11
N LEU A 77 0.48 -10.34 14.05
CA LEU A 77 0.38 -8.91 13.79
C LEU A 77 -0.25 -8.15 14.97
N GLN A 78 -1.30 -8.72 15.56
CA GLN A 78 -2.02 -8.19 16.72
C GLN A 78 -1.12 -8.12 17.93
N GLU A 79 -0.39 -9.19 18.27
CA GLU A 79 0.52 -9.20 19.41
C GLU A 79 1.62 -8.14 19.30
N SER A 80 2.23 -8.01 18.11
CA SER A 80 3.27 -6.99 17.89
C SER A 80 2.71 -5.57 17.98
N PHE A 81 1.50 -5.32 17.49
CA PHE A 81 0.87 -4.02 17.66
C PHE A 81 0.44 -3.75 19.11
N THR A 82 -0.13 -4.72 19.81
CA THR A 82 -0.52 -4.58 21.22
C THR A 82 0.72 -4.27 22.07
N GLU A 83 1.80 -5.03 21.90
CA GLU A 83 3.07 -4.78 22.61
C GLU A 83 3.61 -3.38 22.31
N TYR A 84 3.62 -2.97 21.05
CA TYR A 84 4.06 -1.63 20.67
C TYR A 84 3.17 -0.54 21.29
N HIS A 85 1.86 -0.74 21.31
CA HIS A 85 0.92 0.20 21.89
C HIS A 85 1.08 0.36 23.40
N GLU A 86 1.23 -0.75 24.12
CA GLU A 86 1.34 -0.76 25.57
C GLU A 86 2.72 -0.29 26.06
N THR A 87 3.78 -0.69 25.37
CA THR A 87 5.16 -0.51 25.86
C THR A 87 5.96 0.54 25.10
N GLN A 88 5.44 1.01 23.95
CA GLN A 88 6.16 1.88 23.00
C GLN A 88 7.49 1.27 22.54
N ARG A 89 7.59 -0.07 22.60
CA ARG A 89 8.77 -0.87 22.28
C ARG A 89 8.32 -2.20 21.65
N ILE A 90 9.24 -2.85 20.95
CA ILE A 90 9.09 -4.26 20.58
C ILE A 90 10.32 -4.98 21.13
N ASP A 91 10.10 -6.01 21.95
CA ASP A 91 11.19 -6.65 22.67
C ASP A 91 12.10 -7.48 21.75
N TYR A 92 13.41 -7.28 21.91
CA TYR A 92 14.46 -7.97 21.16
C TYR A 92 15.25 -9.00 21.99
N HIS A 93 15.02 -9.07 23.30
CA HIS A 93 15.78 -9.96 24.19
C HIS A 93 15.55 -11.44 23.88
N ASP A 94 16.38 -12.31 24.45
CA ASP A 94 16.28 -13.78 24.35
C ASP A 94 16.30 -14.33 22.91
N GLY A 95 16.88 -13.57 21.96
CA GLY A 95 16.93 -13.96 20.55
C GLY A 95 15.56 -13.91 19.85
N LYS A 96 14.60 -13.13 20.37
CA LYS A 96 13.25 -12.96 19.78
C LYS A 96 13.27 -12.59 18.31
N ILE A 97 14.21 -11.74 17.88
CA ILE A 97 14.36 -11.35 16.47
C ILE A 97 14.64 -12.59 15.60
N VAL A 98 15.58 -13.43 16.01
CA VAL A 98 15.96 -14.65 15.27
C VAL A 98 14.82 -15.66 15.27
N ARG A 99 14.10 -15.82 16.39
CA ARG A 99 12.95 -16.71 16.47
C ARG A 99 11.80 -16.26 15.55
N ASN A 100 11.53 -14.95 15.48
CA ASN A 100 10.57 -14.39 14.53
C ASN A 100 11.00 -14.61 13.08
N LEU A 101 12.28 -14.41 12.76
CA LEU A 101 12.83 -14.65 11.43
C LEU A 101 12.71 -16.12 11.01
N LEU A 102 13.21 -17.05 11.81
CA LEU A 102 13.19 -18.48 11.47
C LEU A 102 11.76 -19.03 11.44
N GLY A 103 10.95 -18.70 12.44
CA GLY A 103 9.56 -19.16 12.49
C GLY A 103 8.76 -18.67 11.28
N SER A 104 8.91 -17.40 10.90
CA SER A 104 8.20 -16.85 9.75
C SER A 104 8.66 -17.46 8.43
N LEU A 105 9.96 -17.66 8.24
CA LEU A 105 10.47 -18.36 7.04
C LEU A 105 9.90 -19.77 6.95
N ILE A 106 9.89 -20.55 8.03
CA ILE A 106 9.28 -21.89 8.02
C ILE A 106 7.80 -21.80 7.61
N VAL A 107 7.02 -20.92 8.25
CA VAL A 107 5.59 -20.78 7.94
C VAL A 107 5.37 -20.39 6.47
N LEU A 108 6.07 -19.38 5.97
CA LEU A 108 5.89 -18.90 4.59
C LEU A 108 6.34 -19.92 3.54
N LEU A 109 7.47 -20.61 3.78
CA LEU A 109 8.04 -21.57 2.83
C LEU A 109 7.19 -22.83 2.69
N PHE A 110 6.47 -23.24 3.73
CA PHE A 110 5.60 -24.43 3.70
C PHE A 110 4.15 -24.13 3.27
N GLY A 111 3.92 -22.98 2.65
CA GLY A 111 2.67 -22.69 1.93
C GLY A 111 1.54 -22.12 2.78
N ALA A 112 1.82 -21.68 4.00
CA ALA A 112 0.82 -21.12 4.91
C ALA A 112 -0.01 -20.01 4.25
N SER A 113 -1.31 -19.96 4.53
CA SER A 113 -2.17 -18.87 4.06
C SER A 113 -1.97 -17.59 4.88
N LEU A 114 -0.73 -17.09 4.95
CA LEU A 114 -0.30 -16.01 5.82
C LEU A 114 0.74 -15.15 5.12
N GLY A 115 0.78 -13.87 5.48
CA GLY A 115 1.73 -12.91 4.94
C GLY A 115 2.95 -12.67 5.86
N PRO A 116 3.97 -11.96 5.34
CA PRO A 116 5.22 -11.67 6.03
C PRO A 116 5.16 -10.45 6.95
N GLU A 117 4.04 -9.74 7.01
CA GLU A 117 3.90 -8.44 7.68
C GLU A 117 4.19 -8.54 9.18
N ALA A 118 3.63 -9.57 9.84
CA ALA A 118 3.82 -9.76 11.28
C ALA A 118 5.30 -10.00 11.62
N ALA A 119 5.99 -10.78 10.79
CA ALA A 119 7.40 -11.07 10.97
C ALA A 119 8.25 -9.81 10.81
N LEU A 120 8.03 -9.04 9.74
CA LEU A 120 8.76 -7.82 9.48
C LEU A 120 8.55 -6.77 10.58
N ILE A 121 7.32 -6.61 11.08
CA ILE A 121 7.05 -5.70 12.19
C ILE A 121 7.82 -6.11 13.44
N ALA A 122 7.78 -7.40 13.80
CA ALA A 122 8.50 -7.90 14.96
C ALA A 122 10.03 -7.76 14.82
N ILE A 123 10.58 -8.08 13.65
CA ILE A 123 12.02 -8.00 13.35
C ILE A 123 12.48 -6.54 13.34
N ILE A 124 11.80 -5.67 12.59
CA ILE A 124 12.19 -4.27 12.43
C ILE A 124 11.97 -3.50 13.72
N GLY A 125 10.81 -3.64 14.37
CA GLY A 125 10.58 -3.00 15.65
C GLY A 125 11.57 -3.44 16.73
N GLY A 126 11.90 -4.73 16.77
CA GLY A 126 12.93 -5.27 17.67
C GLY A 126 14.32 -4.71 17.36
N LEU A 127 14.74 -4.70 16.09
CA LEU A 127 16.04 -4.16 15.66
C LEU A 127 16.16 -2.66 15.93
N VAL A 128 15.11 -1.88 15.66
CA VAL A 128 15.11 -0.44 15.93
C VAL A 128 15.15 -0.18 17.44
N THR A 129 14.41 -0.95 18.24
CA THR A 129 14.47 -0.87 19.70
C THR A 129 15.88 -1.20 20.20
N TYR A 130 16.50 -2.27 19.69
CA TYR A 130 17.88 -2.65 20.01
C TYR A 130 18.89 -1.54 19.71
N VAL A 131 18.83 -0.96 18.50
CA VAL A 131 19.73 0.12 18.09
C VAL A 131 19.51 1.37 18.96
N ALA A 132 18.24 1.71 19.25
CA ALA A 132 17.89 2.86 20.07
C ALA A 132 18.40 2.73 21.52
N ASP A 133 18.24 1.55 22.13
CA ASP A 133 18.74 1.27 23.48
C ASP A 133 20.28 1.30 23.50
N ARG A 134 20.94 0.68 22.51
CA ARG A 134 22.41 0.66 22.43
C ARG A 134 23.01 2.06 22.24
N ARG A 135 22.32 2.92 21.50
CA ARG A 135 22.70 4.32 21.27
C ARG A 135 22.18 5.28 22.34
N LYS A 136 21.44 4.79 23.35
CA LYS A 136 20.84 5.58 24.43
C LYS A 136 19.98 6.74 23.90
N ILE A 137 19.20 6.47 22.85
CA ILE A 137 18.27 7.46 22.26
C ILE A 137 17.16 7.79 23.27
N ALA A 138 16.79 9.08 23.35
CA ALA A 138 15.72 9.55 24.22
C ALA A 138 14.38 8.85 23.91
N GLU A 139 13.53 8.71 24.91
CA GLU A 139 12.32 7.88 24.80
C GLU A 139 11.36 8.34 23.70
N SER A 140 11.10 9.64 23.60
CA SER A 140 10.23 10.21 22.57
C SER A 140 10.76 9.95 21.15
N GLN A 141 12.08 10.12 20.97
CA GLN A 141 12.74 9.87 19.69
C GLN A 141 12.76 8.37 19.35
N ARG A 142 12.94 7.50 20.35
CA ARG A 142 12.87 6.05 20.16
C ARG A 142 11.49 5.63 19.66
N THR A 143 10.43 6.12 20.30
CA THR A 143 9.05 5.84 19.87
C THR A 143 8.83 6.26 18.42
N ASP A 144 9.24 7.47 18.04
CA ASP A 144 9.11 7.94 16.65
C ASP A 144 9.93 7.08 15.68
N LEU A 145 11.16 6.66 16.02
CA LEU A 145 11.97 5.79 15.15
C LEU A 145 11.36 4.40 14.97
N ILE A 146 10.81 3.80 16.03
CA ILE A 146 10.13 2.51 15.94
C ILE A 146 8.88 2.64 15.08
N GLU A 147 8.09 3.70 15.28
CA GLU A 147 6.92 3.99 14.45
C GLU A 147 7.28 4.15 12.97
N PHE A 148 8.33 4.94 12.69
CA PHE A 148 8.82 5.14 11.33
C PHE A 148 9.28 3.82 10.72
N GLY A 149 10.03 3.00 11.46
CA GLY A 149 10.49 1.70 10.98
C GLY A 149 9.35 0.74 10.66
N ILE A 150 8.37 0.60 11.56
CA ILE A 150 7.19 -0.25 11.36
C ILE A 150 6.36 0.24 10.18
N GLY A 151 6.08 1.54 10.09
CA GLY A 151 5.28 2.07 8.99
C GLY A 151 5.99 2.11 7.66
N THR A 152 7.30 2.39 7.62
CA THR A 152 8.10 2.25 6.41
C THR A 152 8.14 0.80 5.96
N SER A 153 8.26 -0.18 6.88
CA SER A 153 8.15 -1.59 6.54
C SER A 153 6.82 -1.93 5.87
N LEU A 154 5.71 -1.46 6.44
CA LEU A 154 4.38 -1.63 5.85
C LEU A 154 4.24 -0.90 4.52
N GLY A 155 4.82 0.29 4.38
CA GLY A 155 4.82 1.01 3.12
C GLY A 155 5.53 0.21 2.02
N VAL A 156 6.74 -0.29 2.32
CA VAL A 156 7.59 -0.99 1.36
C VAL A 156 7.02 -2.36 1.00
N ILE A 157 6.63 -3.20 1.97
CA ILE A 157 6.14 -4.56 1.71
C ILE A 157 4.87 -4.57 0.83
N PHE A 158 3.97 -3.60 1.03
CA PHE A 158 2.75 -3.48 0.23
C PHE A 158 2.95 -2.68 -1.06
N MET A 159 4.16 -2.18 -1.30
CA MET A 159 4.48 -1.24 -2.38
C MET A 159 3.61 0.03 -2.34
N THR A 160 3.15 0.45 -1.15
CA THR A 160 2.22 1.58 -0.91
C THR A 160 2.83 2.59 0.06
N PRO A 161 3.59 3.61 -0.43
CA PRO A 161 4.38 4.50 0.41
C PRO A 161 3.61 5.23 1.52
N LEU A 162 2.31 5.48 1.30
CA LEU A 162 1.49 6.23 2.25
C LEU A 162 0.78 5.35 3.27
N PHE A 163 0.84 4.02 3.18
CA PHE A 163 0.07 3.15 4.08
C PHE A 163 0.51 3.31 5.55
N GLY A 164 1.80 3.13 5.84
CA GLY A 164 2.33 3.27 7.21
C GLY A 164 2.12 4.67 7.78
N VAL A 165 2.37 5.70 6.97
CA VAL A 165 2.15 7.11 7.35
C VAL A 165 0.67 7.36 7.63
N GLY A 166 -0.22 6.88 6.77
CA GLY A 166 -1.67 7.01 6.91
C GLY A 166 -2.20 6.36 8.19
N ARG A 167 -1.66 5.19 8.60
CA ARG A 167 -2.01 4.55 9.88
C ARG A 167 -1.70 5.43 11.08
N SER A 168 -0.58 6.13 11.06
CA SER A 168 -0.16 7.02 12.14
C SER A 168 -0.96 8.32 12.13
N VAL A 169 -1.15 8.92 10.94
CA VAL A 169 -1.99 10.12 10.75
C VAL A 169 -3.39 9.88 11.32
N GLU A 170 -4.00 8.74 11.03
CA GLU A 170 -5.36 8.46 11.48
C GLU A 170 -5.48 8.26 13.00
N ARG A 171 -4.41 7.84 13.68
CA ARG A 171 -4.40 7.60 15.12
C ARG A 171 -4.16 8.87 15.93
N ASP A 172 -3.32 9.76 15.42
CA ASP A 172 -2.96 10.97 16.13
C ASP A 172 -4.12 11.97 16.20
N ASP A 173 -4.22 12.71 17.31
CA ASP A 173 -5.20 13.79 17.45
C ASP A 173 -4.77 15.05 16.69
N TRP A 174 -5.54 15.44 15.67
CA TRP A 174 -5.28 16.62 14.83
C TRP A 174 -5.97 17.89 15.32
N GLN A 175 -6.66 17.87 16.46
CA GLN A 175 -7.23 19.08 17.04
C GLN A 175 -6.17 20.14 17.40
N VAL A 176 -4.97 19.71 17.75
CA VAL A 176 -3.83 20.59 18.04
C VAL A 176 -2.69 20.29 17.07
N VAL A 177 -2.54 21.14 16.05
CA VAL A 177 -1.43 21.04 15.09
C VAL A 177 -0.22 21.81 15.63
N THR A 178 0.82 21.08 16.05
CA THR A 178 2.08 21.67 16.51
C THR A 178 3.17 21.57 15.43
N GLU A 179 4.17 22.47 15.49
CA GLU A 179 5.33 22.43 14.60
C GLU A 179 6.11 21.11 14.75
N SER A 180 6.17 20.56 15.97
CA SER A 180 6.81 19.25 16.23
C SER A 180 6.10 18.11 15.51
N LYS A 181 4.75 18.11 15.53
CA LYS A 181 3.94 17.10 14.84
C LYS A 181 4.15 17.16 13.33
N LEU A 182 4.15 18.36 12.73
CA LEU A 182 4.44 18.52 11.30
C LEU A 182 5.85 18.00 10.95
N LYS A 183 6.87 18.33 11.76
CA LYS A 183 8.24 17.83 11.57
C LYS A 183 8.31 16.30 11.63
N LYS A 184 7.61 15.67 12.58
CA LYS A 184 7.51 14.20 12.68
C LYS A 184 7.03 13.60 11.37
N TYR A 185 5.92 14.07 10.82
CA TYR A 185 5.37 13.53 9.58
C TYR A 185 6.24 13.79 8.34
N VAL A 186 6.91 14.94 8.26
CA VAL A 186 7.91 15.19 7.21
C VAL A 186 9.05 14.17 7.27
N LEU A 187 9.60 13.92 8.46
CA LEU A 187 10.65 12.92 8.67
C LEU A 187 10.16 11.50 8.39
N TYR A 188 8.92 11.19 8.73
CA TYR A 188 8.32 9.89 8.48
C TYR A 188 8.16 9.61 6.99
N ILE A 189 7.57 10.56 6.25
CA ILE A 189 7.45 10.47 4.80
C ILE A 189 8.83 10.31 4.16
N PHE A 190 9.81 11.11 4.61
CA PHE A 190 11.20 11.00 4.14
C PHE A 190 11.82 9.62 4.45
N THR A 191 11.58 9.07 5.65
CA THR A 191 12.01 7.72 6.04
C THR A 191 11.38 6.67 5.12
N THR A 192 10.10 6.81 4.78
CA THR A 192 9.44 5.86 3.88
C THR A 192 9.99 5.93 2.47
N PHE A 193 10.18 7.12 1.90
CA PHE A 193 10.79 7.26 0.57
C PHE A 193 12.21 6.68 0.51
N THR A 194 13.03 6.95 1.53
CA THR A 194 14.37 6.34 1.62
C THR A 194 14.31 4.83 1.83
N GLY A 195 13.27 4.30 2.49
CA GLY A 195 13.00 2.86 2.54
C GLY A 195 12.68 2.24 1.19
N PHE A 196 11.90 2.92 0.35
CA PHE A 196 11.71 2.46 -1.04
C PHE A 196 13.02 2.46 -1.83
N ILE A 197 13.89 3.47 -1.65
CA ILE A 197 15.21 3.48 -2.26
C ILE A 197 16.04 2.29 -1.77
N GLY A 198 16.06 2.03 -0.46
CA GLY A 198 16.78 0.90 0.12
C GLY A 198 16.29 -0.45 -0.39
N TYR A 199 14.97 -0.59 -0.54
CA TYR A 199 14.35 -1.76 -1.15
C TYR A 199 14.82 -1.93 -2.60
N LEU A 200 14.74 -0.89 -3.44
CA LEU A 200 15.15 -0.95 -4.84
C LEU A 200 16.64 -1.26 -5.01
N LEU A 201 17.51 -0.77 -4.12
CA LEU A 201 18.94 -1.07 -4.14
C LEU A 201 19.22 -2.56 -3.87
N ALA A 202 18.47 -3.18 -2.95
CA ALA A 202 18.61 -4.58 -2.62
C ALA A 202 17.79 -5.51 -3.54
N TYR A 203 16.76 -4.98 -4.22
CA TYR A 203 15.86 -5.72 -5.10
C TYR A 203 16.61 -6.48 -6.19
N GLY A 204 17.63 -5.87 -6.79
CA GLY A 204 18.45 -6.46 -7.85
C GLY A 204 19.31 -7.66 -7.41
N LEU A 205 19.40 -7.95 -6.11
CA LEU A 205 20.14 -9.11 -5.59
C LEU A 205 19.40 -10.44 -5.82
N PHE A 206 18.09 -10.40 -6.06
CA PHE A 206 17.24 -11.58 -6.17
C PHE A 206 16.64 -11.72 -7.57
N PRO A 207 16.75 -12.90 -8.21
CA PRO A 207 16.19 -13.14 -9.54
C PRO A 207 14.66 -13.25 -9.47
N ASN A 208 13.97 -12.72 -10.48
CA ASN A 208 12.54 -12.94 -10.73
C ASN A 208 11.59 -12.59 -9.57
N GLN A 209 11.82 -11.49 -8.85
CA GLN A 209 10.76 -10.96 -7.99
C GLN A 209 9.62 -10.46 -8.88
N GLU A 210 8.49 -11.17 -8.88
CA GLU A 210 7.28 -10.71 -9.55
C GLU A 210 6.73 -9.46 -8.84
N GLN A 211 5.96 -8.64 -9.56
CA GLN A 211 5.33 -7.47 -8.96
C GLN A 211 4.35 -7.90 -7.86
N VAL A 212 4.74 -7.64 -6.62
CA VAL A 212 3.89 -7.75 -5.43
C VAL A 212 2.63 -6.90 -5.63
N PHE A 213 1.47 -7.54 -5.53
CA PHE A 213 0.16 -6.89 -5.57
C PHE A 213 -0.16 -6.00 -6.78
N ALA A 214 -0.04 -6.57 -7.98
CA ALA A 214 -0.76 -6.05 -9.12
C ALA A 214 -2.18 -6.64 -9.19
N ILE A 215 -3.18 -5.83 -9.52
CA ILE A 215 -4.50 -6.29 -9.97
C ILE A 215 -4.64 -5.92 -11.45
N ARG A 216 -5.42 -6.68 -12.21
CA ARG A 216 -5.93 -6.20 -13.50
C ARG A 216 -6.60 -4.84 -13.28
N ARG A 217 -6.14 -3.80 -13.99
CA ARG A 217 -6.82 -2.49 -13.92
C ARG A 217 -8.26 -2.66 -14.37
N LEU A 218 -9.18 -2.76 -13.41
CA LEU A 218 -10.60 -2.62 -13.70
C LEU A 218 -10.83 -1.15 -13.99
N GLU A 219 -11.36 -0.84 -15.16
CA GLU A 219 -11.66 0.54 -15.55
C GLU A 219 -12.60 1.17 -14.52
N GLY A 220 -12.31 2.42 -14.14
CA GLY A 220 -13.17 3.25 -13.31
C GLY A 220 -14.36 3.78 -14.11
N SER A 221 -15.16 2.89 -14.72
CA SER A 221 -16.40 3.30 -15.37
C SER A 221 -17.44 3.63 -14.32
N PHE A 222 -18.19 4.71 -14.55
CA PHE A 222 -19.28 5.14 -13.69
C PHE A 222 -20.60 5.01 -14.44
N THR A 223 -21.45 4.11 -13.95
CA THR A 223 -22.84 3.97 -14.39
C THR A 223 -23.75 4.33 -13.22
N TRP A 224 -24.92 4.92 -13.51
CA TRP A 224 -25.89 5.27 -12.47
C TRP A 224 -26.33 4.05 -11.65
N GLN A 225 -26.50 2.90 -12.32
CA GLN A 225 -26.80 1.63 -11.66
C GLN A 225 -25.65 1.18 -10.74
N GLY A 226 -24.40 1.37 -11.17
CA GLY A 226 -23.22 1.08 -10.35
C GLY A 226 -23.18 1.94 -9.09
N LEU A 227 -23.53 3.24 -9.21
CA LEU A 227 -23.62 4.15 -8.07
C LEU A 227 -24.69 3.72 -7.05
N LEU A 228 -25.84 3.22 -7.50
CA LEU A 228 -26.87 2.66 -6.61
C LEU A 228 -26.37 1.41 -5.86
N LEU A 229 -25.54 0.60 -6.51
CA LEU A 229 -24.95 -0.61 -5.94
C LEU A 229 -23.79 -0.33 -4.96
N VAL A 230 -23.27 0.90 -4.88
CA VAL A 230 -22.23 1.28 -3.91
C VAL A 230 -22.69 1.03 -2.47
N ILE A 231 -23.90 1.46 -2.12
CA ILE A 231 -24.42 1.33 -0.75
C ILE A 231 -24.51 -0.13 -0.30
N PRO A 232 -25.18 -1.05 -1.02
CA PRO A 232 -25.21 -2.46 -0.63
C PRO A 232 -23.81 -3.08 -0.61
N MET A 233 -22.89 -2.69 -1.50
CA MET A 233 -21.51 -3.18 -1.49
C MET A 233 -20.72 -2.73 -0.26
N ILE A 234 -20.93 -1.50 0.24
CA ILE A 234 -20.35 -1.03 1.50
C ILE A 234 -20.86 -1.89 2.66
N VAL A 235 -22.17 -2.12 2.74
CA VAL A 235 -22.79 -2.92 3.81
C VAL A 235 -22.28 -4.36 3.78
N LEU A 236 -22.28 -5.00 2.61
CA LEU A 236 -21.76 -6.36 2.45
C LEU A 236 -20.27 -6.45 2.80
N GLY A 237 -19.47 -5.47 2.37
CA GLY A 237 -18.05 -5.39 2.73
C GLY A 237 -17.86 -5.26 4.24
N ALA A 238 -18.65 -4.42 4.90
CA ALA A 238 -18.56 -4.23 6.35
C ALA A 238 -18.94 -5.51 7.12
N LEU A 239 -20.00 -6.21 6.70
CA LEU A 239 -20.41 -7.50 7.26
C LEU A 239 -19.34 -8.57 7.06
N PHE A 240 -18.72 -8.63 5.87
CA PHE A 240 -17.60 -9.53 5.60
C PHE A 240 -16.38 -9.20 6.48
N GLY A 241 -16.06 -7.91 6.66
CA GLY A 241 -15.01 -7.46 7.57
C GLY A 241 -15.27 -7.87 9.02
N LYS A 242 -16.51 -7.74 9.51
CA LYS A 242 -16.89 -8.21 10.84
C LYS A 242 -16.80 -9.73 10.97
N PHE A 243 -17.24 -10.47 9.95
CA PHE A 243 -17.10 -11.92 9.89
C PHE A 243 -15.62 -12.35 10.02
N PHE A 244 -14.71 -11.67 9.32
CA PHE A 244 -13.28 -11.92 9.42
C PHE A 244 -12.76 -11.71 10.85
N LEU A 245 -13.12 -10.59 11.49
CA LEU A 245 -12.73 -10.29 12.87
C LEU A 245 -13.23 -11.34 13.87
N VAL A 246 -14.49 -11.77 13.74
CA VAL A 246 -15.07 -12.81 14.62
C VAL A 246 -14.34 -14.14 14.47
N LEU A 247 -13.98 -14.53 13.25
CA LEU A 247 -13.19 -15.75 13.05
C LEU A 247 -11.77 -15.63 13.58
N GLN A 248 -11.15 -14.44 13.46
CA GLN A 248 -9.82 -14.18 13.99
C GLN A 248 -9.78 -14.29 15.51
N ASP A 249 -10.72 -13.65 16.21
CA ASP A 249 -10.84 -13.74 17.66
C ASP A 249 -11.06 -15.19 18.13
N LYS A 250 -11.99 -15.91 17.49
CA LYS A 250 -12.21 -17.34 17.78
C LYS A 250 -10.97 -18.20 17.54
N SER A 251 -10.22 -17.92 16.48
CA SER A 251 -8.96 -18.60 16.17
C SER A 251 -7.93 -18.35 17.28
N ASP A 252 -7.78 -17.10 17.74
CA ASP A 252 -6.83 -16.74 18.79
C ASP A 252 -7.22 -17.40 20.13
N GLN A 253 -8.51 -17.40 20.48
CA GLN A 253 -9.02 -18.11 21.66
C GLN A 253 -8.78 -19.61 21.59
N LEU A 254 -9.01 -20.23 20.42
CA LEU A 254 -8.74 -21.64 20.23
C LEU A 254 -7.24 -21.93 20.38
N ASN A 255 -6.40 -21.11 19.77
CA ASN A 255 -4.95 -21.24 19.85
C ASN A 255 -4.42 -21.16 21.28
N GLN A 256 -4.96 -20.23 22.09
CA GLN A 256 -4.57 -20.07 23.48
C GLN A 256 -4.84 -21.32 24.33
N ARG A 257 -5.89 -22.09 24.00
CA ARG A 257 -6.25 -23.34 24.69
C ARG A 257 -5.35 -24.53 24.33
N ILE A 258 -4.51 -24.41 23.29
CA ILE A 258 -3.64 -25.51 22.83
C ILE A 258 -2.47 -25.70 23.78
N ARG A 259 -2.41 -26.88 24.41
CA ARG A 259 -1.29 -27.33 25.24
C ARG A 259 -0.18 -28.03 24.45
N ASN A 260 -0.56 -28.84 23.46
CA ASN A 260 0.39 -29.57 22.62
C ASN A 260 0.32 -29.09 21.16
N PRO A 261 1.31 -28.30 20.68
CA PRO A 261 1.25 -27.68 19.36
C PRO A 261 1.49 -28.67 18.21
N ILE A 262 2.19 -29.79 18.44
CA ILE A 262 2.65 -30.68 17.36
C ILE A 262 1.49 -31.30 16.57
N PRO A 263 0.53 -32.02 17.19
CA PRO A 263 -0.53 -32.69 16.43
C PRO A 263 -1.40 -31.71 15.65
N LEU A 264 -1.69 -30.54 16.23
CA LEU A 264 -2.50 -29.51 15.58
C LEU A 264 -1.74 -28.84 14.42
N ALA A 265 -0.45 -28.57 14.58
CA ALA A 265 0.35 -28.02 13.49
C ALA A 265 0.44 -29.00 12.30
N ILE A 266 0.60 -30.30 12.55
CA ILE A 266 0.57 -31.34 11.51
C ILE A 266 -0.80 -31.42 10.85
N PHE A 267 -1.88 -31.43 11.64
CA PHE A 267 -3.23 -31.46 11.11
C PHE A 267 -3.54 -30.24 10.23
N ALA A 268 -3.09 -29.05 10.63
CA ALA A 268 -3.17 -27.86 9.80
C ALA A 268 -2.39 -27.99 8.49
N GLY A 269 -1.19 -28.58 8.51
CA GLY A 269 -0.43 -28.90 7.31
C GLY A 269 -1.16 -29.85 6.37
N ILE A 270 -1.82 -30.88 6.90
CA ILE A 270 -2.62 -31.83 6.11
C ILE A 270 -3.80 -31.11 5.45
N VAL A 271 -4.60 -30.35 6.22
CA VAL A 271 -5.77 -29.63 5.70
C VAL A 271 -5.34 -28.60 4.65
N LEU A 272 -4.30 -27.82 4.92
CA LEU A 272 -3.73 -26.85 3.99
C LEU A 272 -3.27 -27.52 2.70
N GLY A 273 -2.59 -28.66 2.81
CA GLY A 273 -2.12 -29.43 1.67
C GLY A 273 -3.25 -30.03 0.83
N VAL A 274 -4.31 -30.55 1.47
CA VAL A 274 -5.53 -31.02 0.78
C VAL A 274 -6.20 -29.87 0.03
N LEU A 275 -6.40 -28.72 0.68
CA LEU A 275 -6.96 -27.54 0.02
C LEU A 275 -6.05 -27.04 -1.12
N GLY A 276 -4.74 -27.06 -0.95
CA GLY A 276 -3.77 -26.71 -1.98
C GLY A 276 -3.81 -27.62 -3.21
N MET A 277 -4.18 -28.89 -3.05
CA MET A 277 -4.45 -29.80 -4.18
C MET A 277 -5.75 -29.47 -4.91
N ILE A 278 -6.74 -28.90 -4.22
CA ILE A 278 -8.02 -28.48 -4.82
C ILE A 278 -7.82 -27.18 -5.59
N SER A 279 -7.14 -26.20 -4.99
CA SER A 279 -6.87 -24.92 -5.62
C SER A 279 -5.60 -24.26 -5.04
N PRO A 280 -4.71 -23.73 -5.91
CA PRO A 280 -3.52 -23.01 -5.45
C PRO A 280 -3.87 -21.71 -4.70
N TYR A 281 -5.09 -21.18 -4.85
CA TYR A 281 -5.53 -19.97 -4.17
C TYR A 281 -5.64 -20.13 -2.65
N PHE A 282 -5.70 -21.36 -2.12
CA PHE A 282 -5.70 -21.59 -0.67
C PHE A 282 -4.30 -21.52 -0.06
N LEU A 283 -3.25 -21.75 -0.85
CA LEU A 283 -1.86 -21.64 -0.40
C LEU A 283 -1.38 -20.18 -0.37
N PHE A 284 -0.36 -19.91 0.43
CA PHE A 284 0.34 -18.62 0.54
C PHE A 284 -0.55 -17.43 0.91
N SER A 285 0.03 -16.26 1.03
CA SER A 285 -0.68 -15.02 1.36
C SER A 285 -1.73 -14.59 0.32
N GLY A 286 -1.59 -15.02 -0.94
CA GLY A 286 -2.38 -14.56 -2.09
C GLY A 286 -1.73 -13.42 -2.88
N GLU A 287 -0.61 -12.89 -2.40
CA GLU A 287 0.16 -11.79 -2.98
C GLU A 287 0.59 -12.03 -4.44
N HIS A 288 1.28 -13.15 -4.70
CA HIS A 288 1.76 -13.54 -6.04
C HIS A 288 0.61 -13.90 -6.99
N ASN A 289 -0.49 -14.42 -6.46
CA ASN A 289 -1.59 -14.94 -7.25
C ASN A 289 -2.69 -13.89 -7.51
N LEU A 290 -2.64 -12.70 -6.92
CA LEU A 290 -3.75 -11.76 -7.01
C LEU A 290 -3.98 -11.27 -8.46
N LEU A 291 -2.89 -10.98 -9.19
CA LEU A 291 -2.98 -10.53 -10.58
C LEU A 291 -3.57 -11.63 -11.48
N SER A 292 -3.05 -12.85 -11.37
CA SER A 292 -3.50 -13.99 -12.17
C SER A 292 -4.94 -14.39 -11.81
N PHE A 293 -5.28 -14.36 -10.53
CA PHE A 293 -6.62 -14.61 -10.02
C PHE A 293 -7.63 -13.61 -10.59
N THR A 294 -7.36 -12.31 -10.50
CA THR A 294 -8.31 -11.28 -10.98
C THR A 294 -8.54 -11.30 -12.49
N ARG A 295 -7.59 -11.82 -13.28
CA ARG A 295 -7.79 -12.09 -14.71
C ARG A 295 -8.70 -13.29 -14.95
N GLN A 296 -8.55 -14.36 -14.17
CA GLN A 296 -9.36 -15.57 -14.33
C GLN A 296 -10.77 -15.41 -13.73
N ALA A 297 -10.91 -14.56 -12.72
CA ALA A 297 -12.16 -14.34 -11.99
C ALA A 297 -13.32 -13.89 -12.88
N GLU A 298 -13.08 -13.24 -14.02
CA GLU A 298 -14.13 -12.87 -14.99
C GLU A 298 -14.89 -14.08 -15.54
N THR A 299 -14.23 -15.23 -15.61
CA THR A 299 -14.80 -16.47 -16.15
C THR A 299 -15.32 -17.41 -15.05
N MET A 300 -15.10 -17.06 -13.78
CA MET A 300 -15.52 -17.87 -12.64
C MET A 300 -16.95 -17.55 -12.25
N SER A 301 -17.70 -18.58 -11.84
CA SER A 301 -19.06 -18.40 -11.33
C SER A 301 -19.06 -17.71 -9.96
N PHE A 302 -20.18 -17.07 -9.64
CA PHE A 302 -20.42 -16.42 -8.35
C PHE A 302 -20.05 -17.32 -7.14
N LEU A 303 -20.50 -18.57 -7.15
CA LEU A 303 -20.26 -19.52 -6.06
C LEU A 303 -18.79 -19.91 -5.91
N ILE A 304 -18.05 -20.03 -7.01
CA ILE A 304 -16.62 -20.35 -6.97
C ILE A 304 -15.83 -19.20 -6.35
N LEU A 305 -16.13 -17.97 -6.73
CA LEU A 305 -15.47 -16.78 -6.18
C LEU A 305 -15.77 -16.61 -4.68
N LEU A 306 -17.01 -16.86 -4.25
CA LEU A 306 -17.35 -16.92 -2.83
C LEU A 306 -16.58 -18.02 -2.10
N LEU A 307 -16.53 -19.23 -2.66
CA LEU A 307 -15.81 -20.36 -2.06
C LEU A 307 -14.32 -20.04 -1.89
N ILE A 308 -13.69 -19.43 -2.90
CA ILE A 308 -12.29 -19.01 -2.83
C ILE A 308 -12.11 -17.93 -1.76
N GLY A 309 -12.94 -16.90 -1.75
CA GLY A 309 -12.85 -15.80 -0.79
C GLY A 309 -13.07 -16.24 0.66
N PHE A 310 -14.20 -16.88 0.94
CA PHE A 310 -14.51 -17.40 2.28
C PHE A 310 -13.57 -18.54 2.70
N GLY A 311 -13.22 -19.44 1.77
CA GLY A 311 -12.27 -20.51 2.05
C GLY A 311 -10.88 -19.98 2.35
N LYS A 312 -10.44 -18.88 1.71
CA LYS A 312 -9.18 -18.19 2.05
C LYS A 312 -9.18 -17.68 3.49
N VAL A 313 -10.27 -17.03 3.92
CA VAL A 313 -10.42 -16.62 5.33
C VAL A 313 -10.39 -17.84 6.24
N GLY A 314 -11.16 -18.89 5.91
CA GLY A 314 -11.23 -20.11 6.70
C GLY A 314 -9.87 -20.77 6.92
N ILE A 315 -9.09 -21.00 5.85
CA ILE A 315 -7.77 -21.62 5.96
C ILE A 315 -6.76 -20.72 6.68
N THR A 316 -6.82 -19.39 6.48
CA THR A 316 -5.97 -18.43 7.19
C THR A 316 -6.20 -18.52 8.70
N MET A 317 -7.46 -18.50 9.14
CA MET A 317 -7.82 -18.59 10.56
C MET A 317 -7.52 -19.98 11.13
N PHE A 318 -7.72 -21.03 10.33
CA PHE A 318 -7.37 -22.39 10.76
C PHE A 318 -5.86 -22.56 10.99
N CYS A 319 -5.03 -22.00 10.10
CA CYS A 319 -3.58 -21.93 10.27
C CYS A 319 -3.21 -21.20 11.58
N LEU A 320 -3.74 -19.99 11.81
CA LEU A 320 -3.48 -19.23 13.04
C LEU A 320 -3.89 -19.99 14.30
N ALA A 321 -5.07 -20.60 14.28
CA ALA A 321 -5.57 -21.42 15.38
C ALA A 321 -4.60 -22.55 15.71
N CYS A 322 -3.96 -23.16 14.70
CA CYS A 322 -3.05 -24.29 14.85
C CYS A 322 -1.55 -23.92 14.95
N ASN A 323 -1.23 -22.70 15.40
CA ASN A 323 0.15 -22.19 15.56
C ASN A 323 0.96 -22.01 14.26
N TRP A 324 0.33 -22.02 13.09
CA TRP A 324 0.94 -21.44 11.90
C TRP A 324 0.73 -19.93 12.00
N ARG A 325 1.76 -19.19 12.44
CA ARG A 325 1.63 -17.77 12.81
C ARG A 325 2.24 -16.86 11.75
N GLY A 326 1.60 -15.73 11.48
CA GLY A 326 2.03 -14.79 10.45
C GLY A 326 1.06 -13.60 10.33
N GLY A 327 1.24 -12.79 9.30
CA GLY A 327 0.37 -11.64 9.03
C GLY A 327 -0.90 -12.03 8.29
N THR A 328 -1.97 -11.25 8.49
CA THR A 328 -3.29 -11.51 7.91
C THR A 328 -3.74 -10.46 6.91
N ILE A 329 -2.93 -9.42 6.64
CA ILE A 329 -3.34 -8.32 5.76
C ILE A 329 -3.39 -8.80 4.31
N PHE A 330 -2.37 -9.53 3.82
CA PHE A 330 -2.40 -10.11 2.49
C PHE A 330 -3.60 -11.05 2.24
N PRO A 331 -3.85 -12.10 3.06
CA PRO A 331 -5.04 -12.96 2.89
C PRO A 331 -6.36 -12.20 2.98
N MET A 332 -6.45 -11.18 3.83
CA MET A 332 -7.61 -10.32 3.96
C MET A 332 -7.91 -9.57 2.65
N ILE A 333 -6.89 -8.95 2.05
CA ILE A 333 -7.04 -8.22 0.79
C ILE A 333 -7.48 -9.19 -0.32
N PHE A 334 -6.79 -10.33 -0.45
CA PHE A 334 -7.13 -11.33 -1.46
C PHE A 334 -8.57 -11.83 -1.31
N ALA A 335 -8.97 -12.20 -0.08
CA ALA A 335 -10.32 -12.69 0.19
C ALA A 335 -11.39 -11.62 -0.08
N SER A 336 -11.11 -10.37 0.32
CA SER A 336 -12.03 -9.25 0.09
C SER A 336 -12.22 -8.97 -1.40
N ILE A 337 -11.16 -9.04 -2.20
CA ILE A 337 -11.23 -8.90 -3.66
C ILE A 337 -11.98 -10.06 -4.29
N ALA A 338 -11.74 -11.31 -3.85
CA ALA A 338 -12.45 -12.48 -4.36
C ALA A 338 -13.96 -12.39 -4.13
N VAL A 339 -14.39 -12.01 -2.92
CA VAL A 339 -15.82 -11.83 -2.61
C VAL A 339 -16.38 -10.59 -3.31
N GLY A 340 -15.63 -9.49 -3.37
CA GLY A 340 -16.03 -8.29 -4.08
C GLY A 340 -16.25 -8.54 -5.58
N LEU A 341 -15.38 -9.34 -6.21
CA LEU A 341 -15.52 -9.79 -7.60
C LEU A 341 -16.75 -10.69 -7.78
N ALA A 342 -17.06 -11.57 -6.82
CA ALA A 342 -18.27 -12.39 -6.87
C ALA A 342 -19.51 -11.52 -7.05
N PHE A 343 -19.69 -10.51 -6.17
CA PHE A 343 -20.83 -9.61 -6.25
C PHE A 343 -20.78 -8.67 -7.46
N ALA A 344 -19.60 -8.18 -7.84
CA ALA A 344 -19.45 -7.33 -9.01
C ALA A 344 -19.79 -8.07 -10.31
N ASN A 345 -19.50 -9.37 -10.40
CA ASN A 345 -19.82 -10.19 -11.58
C ASN A 345 -21.32 -10.46 -11.76
N LEU A 346 -22.17 -10.18 -10.76
CA LEU A 346 -23.62 -10.31 -10.90
C LEU A 346 -24.22 -9.24 -11.80
N PHE A 347 -23.55 -8.08 -11.91
CA PHE A 347 -24.09 -6.92 -12.62
C PHE A 347 -23.05 -6.34 -13.59
N PRO A 348 -23.41 -6.00 -14.83
CA PRO A 348 -22.50 -5.41 -15.81
C PRO A 348 -22.28 -3.89 -15.54
N TYR A 349 -22.23 -3.46 -14.28
CA TYR A 349 -22.25 -2.05 -13.90
C TYR A 349 -21.08 -1.69 -13.00
N SER A 350 -20.17 -0.84 -13.50
CA SER A 350 -19.06 -0.26 -12.74
C SER A 350 -18.27 -1.28 -11.89
N PRO A 351 -17.86 -2.45 -12.42
CA PRO A 351 -17.28 -3.53 -11.62
C PRO A 351 -16.04 -3.09 -10.84
N GLY A 352 -15.20 -2.22 -11.42
CA GLY A 352 -14.04 -1.66 -10.73
C GLY A 352 -14.40 -0.87 -9.47
N LEU A 353 -15.44 -0.02 -9.55
CA LEU A 353 -15.96 0.73 -8.41
C LEU A 353 -16.52 -0.20 -7.33
N LEU A 354 -17.33 -1.19 -7.70
CA LEU A 354 -17.97 -2.11 -6.75
C LEU A 354 -16.94 -2.95 -5.99
N VAL A 355 -15.94 -3.51 -6.70
CA VAL A 355 -14.85 -4.27 -6.08
C VAL A 355 -14.04 -3.36 -5.14
N ALA A 356 -13.70 -2.14 -5.58
CA ALA A 356 -12.93 -1.19 -4.78
C ALA A 356 -13.65 -0.82 -3.49
N VAL A 357 -14.93 -0.45 -3.58
CA VAL A 357 -15.76 -0.04 -2.44
C VAL A 357 -16.00 -1.20 -1.46
N PHE A 358 -16.28 -2.40 -1.96
CA PHE A 358 -16.44 -3.60 -1.10
C PHE A 358 -15.14 -3.89 -0.36
N THR A 359 -14.01 -3.94 -1.08
CA THR A 359 -12.69 -4.24 -0.53
C THR A 359 -12.27 -3.18 0.48
N ALA A 360 -12.51 -1.90 0.18
CA ALA A 360 -12.24 -0.78 1.08
C ALA A 360 -13.06 -0.88 2.37
N SER A 361 -14.36 -1.14 2.27
CA SER A 361 -15.24 -1.31 3.44
C SER A 361 -14.80 -2.48 4.31
N ALA A 362 -14.55 -3.65 3.72
CA ALA A 362 -14.10 -4.84 4.43
C ALA A 362 -12.76 -4.64 5.14
N CYS A 363 -11.74 -4.19 4.42
CA CYS A 363 -10.41 -4.01 5.00
C CYS A 363 -10.37 -2.87 6.02
N ALA A 364 -11.12 -1.79 5.81
CA ALA A 364 -11.20 -0.69 6.77
C ALA A 364 -11.84 -1.13 8.07
N VAL A 365 -12.85 -2.00 8.03
CA VAL A 365 -13.47 -2.61 9.21
C VAL A 365 -12.48 -3.47 9.98
N ILE A 366 -11.70 -4.29 9.27
CA ILE A 366 -10.76 -5.21 9.93
C ILE A 366 -9.56 -4.45 10.51
N LEU A 367 -9.02 -3.48 9.76
CA LEU A 367 -7.90 -2.65 10.20
C LEU A 367 -8.32 -1.57 11.20
N LYS A 368 -9.62 -1.27 11.30
CA LYS A 368 -10.20 -0.17 12.08
C LYS A 368 -9.62 1.20 11.70
N GLN A 369 -9.21 1.35 10.44
CA GLN A 369 -8.46 2.50 9.92
C GLN A 369 -8.84 2.84 8.46
N PRO A 370 -9.98 3.53 8.25
CA PRO A 370 -10.42 4.01 6.93
C PRO A 370 -9.37 4.75 6.09
N LEU A 371 -8.68 5.74 6.65
CA LEU A 371 -7.70 6.55 5.92
C LEU A 371 -6.49 5.70 5.54
N ALA A 372 -5.96 4.91 6.46
CA ALA A 372 -4.86 4.01 6.17
C ALA A 372 -5.22 3.00 5.07
N THR A 373 -6.44 2.47 5.11
CA THR A 373 -6.95 1.54 4.10
C THR A 373 -7.05 2.21 2.72
N ALA A 374 -7.47 3.47 2.65
CA ALA A 374 -7.46 4.22 1.40
C ALA A 374 -6.03 4.42 0.86
N CYS A 375 -5.07 4.73 1.74
CA CYS A 375 -3.65 4.86 1.36
C CYS A 375 -3.04 3.53 0.88
N LEU A 376 -3.43 2.40 1.47
CA LEU A 376 -3.06 1.06 1.04
C LEU A 376 -3.57 0.76 -0.38
N PHE A 377 -4.75 1.24 -0.71
CA PHE A 377 -5.39 0.95 -2.00
C PHE A 377 -5.10 1.94 -3.13
N LEU A 378 -4.35 3.02 -2.84
CA LEU A 378 -4.02 4.08 -3.80
C LEU A 378 -3.30 3.57 -5.04
N LEU A 379 -2.49 2.51 -4.91
CA LEU A 379 -1.77 1.88 -6.03
C LEU A 379 -2.40 0.57 -6.51
N LEU A 380 -3.35 0.04 -5.73
CA LEU A 380 -4.05 -1.21 -6.06
C LEU A 380 -5.25 -0.97 -6.98
N PHE A 381 -5.94 0.16 -6.78
CA PHE A 381 -7.08 0.60 -7.59
C PHE A 381 -6.76 1.93 -8.29
N PRO A 382 -7.51 2.30 -9.36
CA PRO A 382 -7.36 3.59 -10.01
C PRO A 382 -7.47 4.76 -9.02
N VAL A 383 -6.56 5.73 -9.11
CA VAL A 383 -6.48 6.88 -8.18
C VAL A 383 -7.78 7.70 -8.18
N GLU A 384 -8.50 7.72 -9.29
CA GLU A 384 -9.82 8.36 -9.43
C GLU A 384 -10.87 7.81 -8.42
N LEU A 385 -10.70 6.57 -7.97
CA LEU A 385 -11.58 5.93 -6.98
C LEU A 385 -11.19 6.23 -5.54
N PHE A 386 -10.11 6.97 -5.28
CA PHE A 386 -9.58 7.19 -3.93
C PHE A 386 -10.63 7.75 -2.96
N LEU A 387 -11.42 8.74 -3.38
CA LEU A 387 -12.48 9.31 -2.55
C LEU A 387 -13.58 8.30 -2.23
N TRP A 388 -13.96 7.47 -3.20
CA TRP A 388 -14.95 6.41 -3.02
C TRP A 388 -14.44 5.32 -2.08
N ILE A 389 -13.19 4.92 -2.20
CA ILE A 389 -12.51 3.94 -1.33
C ILE A 389 -12.49 4.48 0.11
N TRP A 390 -12.04 5.72 0.31
CA TRP A 390 -12.00 6.33 1.62
C TRP A 390 -13.40 6.45 2.25
N LEU A 391 -14.38 6.95 1.48
CA LEU A 391 -15.76 7.07 1.93
C LEU A 391 -16.37 5.71 2.28
N ALA A 392 -16.13 4.69 1.45
CA ALA A 392 -16.59 3.33 1.68
C ALA A 392 -16.01 2.74 2.97
N GLY A 393 -14.71 2.90 3.19
CA GLY A 393 -14.04 2.47 4.42
C GLY A 393 -14.57 3.18 5.66
N TYR A 394 -14.84 4.48 5.56
CA TYR A 394 -15.40 5.28 6.64
C TYR A 394 -16.85 4.87 6.96
N LEU A 395 -17.71 4.80 5.94
CA LEU A 395 -19.12 4.42 6.09
C LEU A 395 -19.29 2.97 6.55
N GLY A 396 -18.44 2.05 6.09
CA GLY A 396 -18.45 0.65 6.54
C GLY A 396 -18.17 0.50 8.03
N ASN A 397 -17.16 1.22 8.54
CA ASN A 397 -16.90 1.26 9.97
C ASN A 397 -18.04 1.95 10.75
N LEU A 398 -18.53 3.09 10.26
CA LEU A 398 -19.63 3.81 10.89
C LEU A 398 -20.90 2.95 10.99
N PHE A 399 -21.21 2.17 9.95
CA PHE A 399 -22.33 1.25 9.93
C PHE A 399 -22.25 0.23 11.07
N LEU A 400 -21.09 -0.41 11.27
CA LEU A 400 -20.91 -1.37 12.35
C LEU A 400 -20.96 -0.73 13.73
N GLN A 401 -20.39 0.47 13.90
CA GLN A 401 -20.48 1.21 15.17
C GLN A 401 -21.92 1.54 15.57
N ARG A 402 -22.79 1.80 14.61
CA ARG A 402 -24.18 2.17 14.87
C ARG A 402 -25.06 0.96 15.20
N LEU A 403 -24.60 -0.26 14.93
CA LEU A 403 -25.36 -1.47 15.26
C LEU A 403 -25.16 -1.84 16.74
N PRO A 404 -26.25 -1.90 17.55
CA PRO A 404 -26.16 -2.13 18.99
C PRO A 404 -25.49 -3.45 19.37
N PHE A 405 -25.54 -4.46 18.48
CA PHE A 405 -24.93 -5.76 18.68
C PHE A 405 -23.38 -5.76 18.62
N PHE A 406 -22.76 -4.68 18.11
CA PHE A 406 -21.31 -4.63 17.82
C PHE A 406 -20.55 -3.52 18.58
N HIS A 407 -21.19 -2.87 19.56
CA HIS A 407 -20.68 -1.66 20.21
C HIS A 407 -19.36 -1.82 20.99
N GLU A 408 -18.99 -3.01 21.46
CA GLU A 408 -17.84 -3.19 22.37
C GLU A 408 -16.46 -3.21 21.71
N GLU A 409 -16.34 -3.36 20.38
CA GLU A 409 -15.01 -3.63 19.76
C GLU A 409 -14.44 -2.55 18.84
N GLN A 410 -15.19 -1.49 18.50
CA GLN A 410 -14.84 -0.62 17.37
C GLN A 410 -14.93 0.88 17.69
N THR A 411 -14.16 1.39 18.65
CA THR A 411 -13.94 2.84 18.74
C THR A 411 -12.96 3.27 17.64
N ILE A 412 -13.49 3.82 16.55
CA ILE A 412 -12.67 4.62 15.61
C ILE A 412 -12.24 5.86 16.39
N ASN A 413 -10.95 6.14 16.46
CA ASN A 413 -10.50 7.49 16.74
C ASN A 413 -10.84 8.32 15.49
N THR A 414 -12.07 8.86 15.44
CA THR A 414 -12.50 9.64 14.29
C THR A 414 -11.49 10.75 14.07
N PHE A 415 -11.01 10.92 12.84
CA PHE A 415 -10.19 12.07 12.45
C PHE A 415 -11.00 13.34 12.74
N LYS A 416 -10.79 13.94 13.90
CA LYS A 416 -11.40 15.21 14.28
C LYS A 416 -10.52 16.29 13.69
N LEU A 417 -11.01 16.93 12.62
CA LEU A 417 -10.40 18.14 12.10
C LEU A 417 -10.27 19.16 13.23
N PRO A 418 -9.17 19.93 13.30
CA PRO A 418 -9.06 21.01 14.27
C PRO A 418 -10.25 21.95 14.11
N GLU A 419 -10.92 22.22 15.23
CA GLU A 419 -11.89 23.30 15.25
C GLU A 419 -11.15 24.57 14.86
N LEU A 420 -11.50 25.15 13.71
CA LEU A 420 -11.05 26.49 13.36
C LEU A 420 -11.34 27.38 14.57
N PRO A 421 -10.37 28.15 15.07
CA PRO A 421 -10.58 28.99 16.24
C PRO A 421 -11.85 29.80 16.00
N LYS A 422 -12.88 29.54 16.82
CA LYS A 422 -14.14 30.30 16.76
C LYS A 422 -13.72 31.75 16.83
N ARG A 423 -13.98 32.49 15.74
CA ARG A 423 -13.59 33.89 15.61
C ARG A 423 -14.16 34.60 16.84
N THR A 424 -13.30 34.91 17.81
CA THR A 424 -13.71 35.54 19.05
C THR A 424 -14.32 36.86 18.62
N LYS A 425 -15.65 37.01 18.77
CA LYS A 425 -16.28 38.31 18.58
C LYS A 425 -15.59 39.22 19.57
N ALA A 426 -14.78 40.14 19.05
CA ALA A 426 -14.15 41.16 19.87
C ALA A 426 -15.23 41.80 20.75
N PRO A 427 -14.96 42.02 22.05
CA PRO A 427 -15.95 42.61 22.93
C PRO A 427 -16.41 43.94 22.33
N LYS A 428 -17.74 44.09 22.19
CA LYS A 428 -18.36 45.37 21.81
C LYS A 428 -17.94 46.40 22.86
N LYS A 429 -16.90 47.19 22.57
CA LYS A 429 -16.66 48.45 23.27
C LYS A 429 -17.89 49.32 23.04
N LYS A 430 -18.55 49.71 24.14
CA LYS A 430 -19.56 50.77 24.15
C LYS A 430 -18.95 51.99 23.46
N LYS A 431 -19.70 52.58 22.52
CA LYS A 431 -19.43 53.91 21.97
C LYS A 431 -19.53 54.90 23.13
N GLU A 432 -18.41 55.48 23.51
CA GLU A 432 -18.38 56.85 24.00
C GLU A 432 -17.91 57.72 22.84
N GLU A 433 -18.73 58.71 22.51
CA GLU A 433 -18.48 59.70 21.49
C GLU A 433 -17.33 60.59 21.94
N THR A 434 -16.27 60.67 21.13
CA THR A 434 -15.39 61.82 21.13
C THR A 434 -15.06 62.19 19.69
N SER A 435 -15.66 63.30 19.30
CA SER A 435 -15.71 63.93 18.00
C SER A 435 -14.42 64.69 17.69
N VAL A 436 -13.31 64.00 17.39
CA VAL A 436 -12.07 64.72 16.96
C VAL A 436 -11.35 64.12 15.74
N ALA A 437 -11.54 62.84 15.39
CA ALA A 437 -10.74 62.19 14.33
C ALA A 437 -11.33 62.20 12.90
N LYS A 438 -12.33 63.06 12.58
CA LYS A 438 -12.90 63.17 11.22
C LYS A 438 -12.30 64.30 10.36
N ARG A 439 -11.41 65.15 10.90
CA ARG A 439 -10.80 66.26 10.14
C ARG A 439 -9.57 65.89 9.31
N ASP A 440 -8.91 64.76 9.58
CA ASP A 440 -7.59 64.48 8.99
C ASP A 440 -7.63 63.64 7.69
N VAL A 441 -8.70 62.86 7.48
CA VAL A 441 -8.79 61.94 6.32
C VAL A 441 -9.21 62.66 5.03
N SER A 442 -9.91 63.80 5.13
CA SER A 442 -10.32 64.61 3.96
C SER A 442 -9.17 65.44 3.40
N GLU A 443 -8.27 65.93 4.25
CA GLU A 443 -7.07 66.69 3.85
C GLU A 443 -6.08 65.76 3.11
N LEU A 444 -5.85 64.55 3.61
CA LEU A 444 -5.03 63.54 2.96
C LEU A 444 -5.56 63.12 1.58
N ARG A 445 -6.89 63.03 1.41
CA ARG A 445 -7.52 62.76 0.10
C ARG A 445 -7.39 63.93 -0.87
N LYS A 446 -7.50 65.18 -0.40
CA LYS A 446 -7.29 66.37 -1.24
C LYS A 446 -5.82 66.52 -1.64
N ALA A 447 -4.88 66.18 -0.77
CA ALA A 447 -3.45 66.18 -1.08
C ALA A 447 -3.07 65.09 -2.11
N ALA A 448 -3.67 63.91 -2.02
CA ALA A 448 -3.50 62.84 -3.02
C ALA A 448 -4.09 63.22 -4.39
N ALA A 449 -5.26 63.87 -4.42
CA ALA A 449 -5.88 64.36 -5.66
C ALA A 449 -5.06 65.49 -6.32
N ARG A 450 -4.45 66.40 -5.54
CA ARG A 450 -3.53 67.43 -6.06
C ARG A 450 -2.25 66.84 -6.66
N LYS A 451 -1.70 65.75 -6.10
CA LYS A 451 -0.55 65.03 -6.67
C LYS A 451 -0.89 64.31 -7.98
N GLN A 452 -2.11 63.79 -8.13
CA GLN A 452 -2.58 63.20 -9.40
C GLN A 452 -2.85 64.27 -10.47
N ALA A 453 -3.40 65.43 -10.10
CA ALA A 453 -3.61 66.54 -11.02
C ALA A 453 -2.29 67.12 -11.55
N ALA A 454 -1.27 67.29 -10.69
CA ALA A 454 0.05 67.78 -11.10
C ALA A 454 0.84 66.80 -11.99
N ALA A 455 0.59 65.49 -11.89
CA ALA A 455 1.20 64.48 -12.76
C ALA A 455 0.55 64.38 -14.15
N THR A 456 -0.61 65.05 -14.36
CA THR A 456 -1.35 65.03 -15.63
C THR A 456 -1.01 66.23 -16.53
N GLU A 457 -0.27 67.24 -16.02
CA GLU A 457 0.16 68.43 -16.79
C GLU A 457 1.52 68.29 -17.49
N THR A 458 2.14 67.10 -17.49
CA THR A 458 3.39 66.83 -18.24
C THR A 458 3.28 65.54 -19.06
N GLN A 459 2.43 65.57 -20.09
CA GLN A 459 2.52 64.68 -21.24
C GLN A 459 2.48 65.50 -22.54
N PRO A 460 3.47 65.36 -23.45
CA PRO A 460 3.42 66.02 -24.75
C PRO A 460 2.35 65.40 -25.67
N LYS A 461 1.71 66.28 -26.45
CA LYS A 461 0.54 66.06 -27.31
C LYS A 461 0.74 64.98 -28.39
N VAL A 462 -0.29 64.14 -28.53
CA VAL A 462 -0.55 63.25 -29.67
C VAL A 462 -0.98 64.10 -30.89
N ALA A 463 -0.48 63.76 -32.08
CA ALA A 463 -1.10 64.17 -33.35
C ALA A 463 -1.92 63.00 -33.90
N GLU A 464 -3.21 63.26 -34.11
CA GLU A 464 -4.27 62.33 -34.50
C GLU A 464 -4.33 62.02 -36.03
N PRO A 465 -5.05 60.95 -36.43
CA PRO A 465 -5.07 60.40 -37.78
C PRO A 465 -6.17 60.98 -38.70
N LYS A 466 -5.93 60.97 -40.02
CA LYS A 466 -6.87 61.20 -41.15
C LYS A 466 -6.22 60.59 -42.41
N LYS A 467 -6.87 60.08 -43.46
CA LYS A 467 -8.22 59.60 -43.82
C LYS A 467 -8.06 59.05 -45.26
N GLU A 468 -8.81 57.99 -45.60
CA GLU A 468 -9.41 57.73 -46.94
C GLU A 468 -8.58 57.45 -48.23
N LEU A 469 -9.10 56.44 -48.94
CA LEU A 469 -9.22 56.27 -50.41
C LEU A 469 -7.98 55.86 -51.25
N LEU A 470 -7.98 54.61 -51.76
CA LEU A 470 -8.27 54.33 -53.18
C LEU A 470 -8.36 52.83 -53.50
N VAL A 471 -9.32 52.53 -54.37
CA VAL A 471 -9.72 51.22 -54.91
C VAL A 471 -9.28 51.14 -56.37
N ARG A 472 -8.81 49.95 -56.79
CA ARG A 472 -8.80 49.32 -58.15
C ARG A 472 -7.40 48.75 -58.49
N LYS A 473 -7.25 47.43 -58.67
CA LYS A 473 -7.67 46.52 -59.77
C LYS A 473 -6.81 46.65 -61.04
N ASP A 474 -6.37 45.45 -61.48
CA ASP A 474 -6.26 44.98 -62.87
C ASP A 474 -4.89 44.99 -63.61
N VAL A 475 -4.43 43.76 -63.92
CA VAL A 475 -4.15 43.21 -65.28
C VAL A 475 -2.70 42.78 -65.66
N GLN A 476 -2.61 41.45 -65.91
CA GLN A 476 -1.90 40.65 -66.94
C GLN A 476 -0.40 40.83 -67.27
N LYS A 477 0.33 39.71 -67.27
CA LYS A 477 0.73 38.89 -68.47
C LYS A 477 1.71 37.79 -68.00
N ASP A 478 1.42 36.49 -68.11
CA ASP A 478 1.44 35.57 -69.25
C ASP A 478 2.83 35.21 -69.84
N GLU A 479 3.00 33.89 -70.05
CA GLU A 479 4.02 33.13 -70.81
C GLU A 479 5.44 32.99 -70.20
N ARG A 480 6.13 31.83 -70.15
CA ARG A 480 6.04 30.56 -70.92
C ARG A 480 6.95 29.46 -70.30
N LYS A 481 6.47 28.19 -70.34
CA LYS A 481 7.15 26.91 -70.72
C LYS A 481 8.47 26.50 -70.02
N SER A 482 8.77 25.24 -69.67
CA SER A 482 8.13 23.91 -69.86
C SER A 482 9.01 22.80 -69.21
N ARG A 483 8.36 21.77 -68.65
CA ARG A 483 8.70 20.30 -68.61
C ARG A 483 10.07 19.85 -68.04
N GLU A 484 10.22 18.81 -67.22
CA GLU A 484 9.62 17.46 -67.31
C GLU A 484 9.85 16.65 -66.00
N THR A 485 8.95 15.72 -65.69
CA THR A 485 9.05 14.59 -64.72
C THR A 485 8.91 13.29 -65.56
N PRO A 486 9.25 12.04 -65.13
CA PRO A 486 8.74 11.42 -63.89
C PRO A 486 9.57 10.27 -63.25
N ARG A 487 8.98 9.72 -62.16
CA ARG A 487 9.17 8.44 -61.43
C ARG A 487 9.60 7.25 -62.33
N THR A 488 10.20 6.16 -61.83
CA THR A 488 9.52 5.04 -61.11
C THR A 488 10.51 3.92 -60.69
N GLN A 489 10.09 3.20 -59.64
CA GLN A 489 10.51 1.93 -59.01
C GLN A 489 11.22 0.87 -59.89
N ALA A 490 12.10 0.06 -59.26
CA ALA A 490 11.94 -1.42 -59.10
C ALA A 490 13.23 -2.09 -58.56
N SER A 491 13.07 -3.07 -57.67
CA SER A 491 14.06 -4.12 -57.33
C SER A 491 13.75 -5.36 -58.20
N PRO A 492 14.71 -6.26 -58.51
CA PRO A 492 14.85 -7.49 -57.70
C PRO A 492 16.28 -8.13 -57.61
N ARG A 493 16.37 -9.13 -56.72
CA ARG A 493 17.42 -10.17 -56.47
C ARG A 493 17.99 -10.80 -57.77
N THR A 494 19.15 -11.48 -57.87
CA THR A 494 19.80 -12.60 -57.11
C THR A 494 21.15 -12.90 -57.84
N ARG A 495 22.29 -13.32 -57.26
CA ARG A 495 22.80 -14.71 -57.03
C ARG A 495 24.33 -14.65 -56.73
N GLU A 496 24.83 -15.32 -55.68
CA GLU A 496 25.77 -16.50 -55.66
C GLU A 496 27.22 -16.20 -56.12
N LEU A 497 28.35 -16.64 -55.53
CA LEU A 497 28.77 -17.90 -54.86
C LEU A 497 30.16 -17.67 -54.16
N THR A 498 30.38 -18.33 -53.00
CA THR A 498 31.62 -19.00 -52.44
C THR A 498 33.01 -18.31 -52.50
N ASP A 499 33.87 -18.30 -51.47
CA ASP A 499 34.46 -19.45 -50.76
C ASP A 499 35.18 -19.08 -49.42
N ALA A 500 35.43 -20.12 -48.61
CA ALA A 500 35.82 -20.22 -47.17
C ALA A 500 37.35 -19.94 -46.87
N PRO A 501 37.97 -20.35 -45.71
CA PRO A 501 37.47 -20.96 -44.47
C PRO A 501 38.06 -20.46 -43.11
N ARG A 502 37.48 -21.00 -42.03
CA ARG A 502 37.91 -21.00 -40.63
C ARG A 502 39.19 -21.84 -40.39
N THR A 503 39.96 -21.49 -39.36
CA THR A 503 40.87 -22.44 -38.67
C THR A 503 40.79 -22.32 -37.14
N ARG A 504 41.04 -23.47 -36.52
CA ARG A 504 40.95 -23.86 -35.10
C ARG A 504 42.31 -24.43 -34.72
N SER A 505 42.91 -24.05 -33.59
CA SER A 505 43.91 -24.84 -32.82
C SER A 505 44.18 -24.09 -31.50
N SER A 506 43.87 -24.61 -30.31
CA SER A 506 44.35 -25.77 -29.53
C SER A 506 45.48 -25.41 -28.55
N ARG A 507 45.17 -25.67 -27.27
CA ARG A 507 46.01 -25.62 -26.06
C ARG A 507 47.31 -26.45 -26.16
N HIS A 508 48.36 -25.95 -25.50
CA HIS A 508 49.46 -26.73 -24.89
C HIS A 508 49.35 -26.57 -23.36
N LYS A 509 49.13 -27.62 -22.55
CA LYS A 509 50.05 -28.64 -21.98
C LYS A 509 50.95 -28.14 -20.82
N ARG A 510 50.64 -28.60 -19.61
CA ARG A 510 51.49 -28.99 -18.46
C ARG A 510 50.51 -29.23 -17.29
N LYS A 511 50.53 -30.30 -16.51
CA LYS A 511 51.30 -31.55 -16.44
C LYS A 511 50.41 -32.53 -15.67
#